data_AF-A0A520HWB5-F1
#
_entry.id   AF-A0A520HWB5-F1
#
_cell.length_a   1.000
_cell.length_b   1.000
_cell.length_c   1.000
_cell.angle_alpha   90.00
_cell.angle_beta   90.00
_cell.angle_gamma   90.00
#
_symmetry.space_group_name_H-M   'P 1'
#
loop_
_entity.id
_entity.type
_entity.pdbx_description
1 polymer ?
#
loop_
_entity_poly.entity_id
_entity_poly.type
_entity_poly.pdbx_seq_one_letter_code
_entity_poly.pdbx_strand_id
1 'polypeptide(L)'
;MRLACYAAIVAIALPSMAHAWGGTAHTVIDRAAIEAIPADGPTFLRKYEDYIGQSAALPDSWRGNAENFAKIEEDPNHGWFREQFTFVKPIPRSRYEFVIALYKHYETIKDSDPATAARTNVRWTGTLPYAAIEAYD
;
A
#
# COMPACT_ATOMS: atom_id res chain seq x y z
N MET A 1 -22.94 38.70 -11.78
CA MET A 1 -22.67 38.35 -10.36
C MET A 1 -23.10 36.93 -10.01
N ARG A 2 -24.39 36.57 -10.11
CA ARG A 2 -24.88 35.22 -9.71
C ARG A 2 -24.24 34.05 -10.46
N LEU A 3 -24.10 34.12 -11.79
CA LEU A 3 -23.41 33.08 -12.56
C LEU A 3 -21.94 32.90 -12.17
N ALA A 4 -21.23 33.98 -11.82
CA ALA A 4 -19.85 33.91 -11.36
C ALA A 4 -19.73 33.24 -9.99
N CYS A 5 -20.70 33.49 -9.08
CA CYS A 5 -20.78 32.78 -7.80
C CYS A 5 -21.05 31.28 -7.99
N TYR A 6 -21.96 30.90 -8.90
CA TYR A 6 -22.23 29.49 -9.18
C TYR A 6 -21.03 28.77 -9.81
N ALA A 7 -20.32 29.43 -10.74
CA ALA A 7 -19.11 28.87 -11.35
C ALA A 7 -17.98 28.68 -10.31
N ALA A 8 -17.81 29.63 -9.38
CA ALA A 8 -16.82 29.52 -8.31
C ALA A 8 -17.15 28.38 -7.32
N ILE A 9 -18.43 28.21 -6.96
CA ILE A 9 -18.86 27.11 -6.09
C ILE A 9 -18.61 25.77 -6.76
N VAL A 10 -18.93 25.63 -8.04
CA VAL A 10 -18.66 24.39 -8.81
C VAL A 10 -17.16 24.11 -8.86
N ALA A 11 -16.31 25.12 -9.10
CA ALA A 11 -14.87 24.93 -9.16
C ALA A 11 -14.25 24.48 -7.82
N ILE A 12 -14.77 24.96 -6.69
CA ILE A 12 -14.30 24.55 -5.34
C ILE A 12 -14.86 23.17 -4.94
N ALA A 13 -16.04 22.80 -5.44
CA ALA A 13 -16.68 21.52 -5.17
C ALA A 13 -16.14 20.37 -6.05
N LEU A 14 -15.31 20.66 -7.05
CA LEU A 14 -14.65 19.61 -7.82
C LEU A 14 -13.62 18.91 -6.92
N PRO A 15 -13.62 17.56 -6.87
CA PRO A 15 -12.61 16.83 -6.10
C PRO A 15 -11.23 17.15 -6.68
N SER A 16 -10.38 17.79 -5.89
CA SER A 16 -8.96 17.92 -6.22
C SER A 16 -8.26 16.59 -5.92
N MET A 17 -7.31 16.21 -6.78
CA MET A 17 -6.46 15.06 -6.50
C MET A 17 -5.60 15.40 -5.28
N ALA A 18 -5.96 14.85 -4.12
CA ALA A 18 -5.09 14.86 -2.97
C ALA A 18 -3.93 13.91 -3.28
N HIS A 19 -2.77 14.45 -3.65
CA HIS A 19 -1.51 13.70 -3.81
C HIS A 19 -0.96 13.27 -2.44
N ALA A 20 -1.83 12.73 -1.58
CA ALA A 20 -1.60 12.54 -0.16
C ALA A 20 -0.51 11.51 0.15
N TRP A 21 -0.16 10.66 -0.82
CA TRP A 21 0.79 9.55 -0.66
C TRP A 21 1.81 9.50 -1.81
N GLY A 22 2.05 10.60 -2.53
CA GLY A 22 3.12 10.66 -3.54
C GLY A 22 4.51 10.78 -2.89
N GLY A 23 5.57 10.88 -3.70
CA GLY A 23 6.96 10.93 -3.21
C GLY A 23 7.21 11.97 -2.11
N THR A 24 6.63 13.18 -2.22
CA THR A 24 6.71 14.19 -1.16
C THR A 24 6.13 13.71 0.17
N ALA A 25 4.98 13.03 0.14
CA ALA A 25 4.35 12.53 1.35
C ALA A 25 5.16 11.39 1.97
N HIS A 26 5.70 10.48 1.15
CA HIS A 26 6.64 9.44 1.61
C HIS A 26 7.83 10.06 2.37
N THR A 27 8.50 11.06 1.79
CA THR A 27 9.60 11.77 2.46
C THR A 27 9.17 12.43 3.78
N VAL A 28 8.01 13.08 3.81
CA VAL A 28 7.51 13.77 5.01
C VAL A 28 7.16 12.77 6.12
N ILE A 29 6.53 11.65 5.79
CA ILE A 29 6.17 10.60 6.74
C ILE A 29 7.42 10.00 7.38
N ASP A 30 8.43 9.67 6.57
CA ASP A 30 9.67 9.09 7.07
C ASP A 30 10.43 10.04 8.01
N ARG A 31 10.51 11.33 7.67
CA ARG A 31 11.10 12.35 8.54
C ARG A 31 10.33 12.49 9.85
N ALA A 32 9.00 12.58 9.78
CA ALA A 32 8.16 12.64 10.96
C ALA A 32 8.32 11.40 11.86
N ALA A 33 8.47 10.21 11.27
CA ALA A 33 8.75 8.99 12.01
C ALA A 33 10.11 9.04 12.73
N ILE A 34 11.16 9.54 12.06
CA ILE A 34 12.50 9.70 12.64
C ILE A 34 12.51 10.73 13.79
N GLU A 35 11.82 11.85 13.62
CA GLU A 35 11.66 12.89 14.65
C GLU A 35 10.92 12.36 15.87
N ALA A 36 9.93 11.48 15.67
CA ALA A 36 9.14 10.87 16.73
C ALA A 36 9.84 9.71 17.48
N ILE A 37 11.03 9.27 17.04
CA ILE A 37 11.78 8.20 17.72
C ILE A 37 12.09 8.62 19.17
N PRO A 38 11.72 7.81 20.19
CA PRO A 38 12.03 8.11 21.59
C PRO A 38 13.53 7.98 21.88
N ALA A 39 13.99 8.55 23.00
CA ALA A 39 15.42 8.60 23.34
C ALA A 39 16.06 7.21 23.54
N ASP A 40 15.27 6.22 23.94
CA ASP A 40 15.62 4.80 24.09
C ASP A 40 15.34 3.96 22.83
N GLY A 41 14.85 4.58 21.76
CA GLY A 41 14.62 3.94 20.46
C GLY A 41 15.87 3.91 19.55
N PRO A 42 15.70 3.62 18.25
CA PRO A 42 16.78 3.58 17.27
C PRO A 42 17.28 4.98 16.86
N THR A 43 17.78 5.75 17.83
CA THR A 43 18.19 7.16 17.65
C THR A 43 19.32 7.35 16.64
N PHE A 44 20.08 6.29 16.31
CA PHE A 44 21.11 6.31 15.27
C PHE A 44 20.54 6.66 13.87
N LEU A 45 19.26 6.40 13.62
CA LEU A 45 18.59 6.71 12.34
C LEU A 45 18.54 8.22 12.06
N ARG A 46 18.55 9.07 13.09
CA ARG A 46 18.56 10.54 12.94
C ARG A 46 19.76 11.04 12.16
N LYS A 47 20.90 10.33 12.20
CA LYS A 47 22.09 10.67 11.39
C LYS A 47 21.85 10.50 9.88
N TYR A 48 20.85 9.72 9.49
CA TYR A 48 20.56 9.32 8.11
C TYR A 48 19.23 9.88 7.60
N GLU A 49 18.64 10.86 8.29
CA GLU A 49 17.32 11.41 7.98
C GLU A 49 17.17 11.80 6.50
N ASP A 50 18.14 12.53 5.94
CA ASP A 50 18.09 12.94 4.54
C ASP A 50 18.21 11.76 3.57
N TYR A 51 19.03 10.76 3.88
CA TYR A 51 19.16 9.57 3.06
C TYR A 51 17.86 8.76 3.06
N ILE A 52 17.25 8.57 4.22
CA ILE A 52 15.97 7.87 4.37
C ILE A 52 14.88 8.64 3.62
N GLY A 53 14.74 9.94 3.85
CA GLY A 53 13.76 10.77 3.17
C GLY A 53 13.91 10.78 1.63
N GLN A 54 15.13 10.76 1.11
CA GLN A 54 15.40 10.69 -0.34
C GLN A 54 15.13 9.31 -0.93
N SER A 55 15.23 8.24 -0.13
CA SER A 55 14.98 6.86 -0.56
C SER A 55 13.53 6.40 -0.35
N ALA A 56 12.70 7.22 0.31
CA ALA A 56 11.33 6.89 0.70
C ALA A 56 10.40 6.46 -0.47
N ALA A 57 10.66 6.94 -1.68
CA ALA A 57 9.88 6.61 -2.88
C ALA A 57 10.50 5.50 -3.76
N LEU A 58 11.61 4.88 -3.34
CA LEU A 58 12.26 3.83 -4.13
C LEU A 58 11.35 2.60 -4.36
N PRO A 59 10.58 2.10 -3.37
CA PRO A 59 9.65 0.99 -3.62
C PRO A 59 8.64 1.29 -4.73
N ASP A 60 8.11 2.52 -4.76
CA ASP A 60 7.23 2.99 -5.83
C ASP A 60 7.91 3.00 -7.21
N SER A 61 9.23 3.19 -7.27
CA SER A 61 9.99 3.13 -8.52
C SER A 61 10.16 1.70 -9.06
N TRP A 62 10.18 0.70 -8.19
CA TRP A 62 10.36 -0.72 -8.56
C TRP A 62 9.11 -1.36 -9.16
N ARG A 63 7.96 -0.70 -9.00
CA ARG A 63 6.65 -1.14 -9.53
C ARG A 63 6.25 -0.49 -10.86
N GLY A 64 7.19 0.10 -11.57
CA GLY A 64 6.98 0.66 -12.91
C GLY A 64 6.56 -0.39 -13.94
N ASN A 65 5.77 0.00 -14.95
CA ASN A 65 5.29 -0.92 -15.99
C ASN A 65 6.42 -1.54 -16.87
N ALA A 66 7.62 -0.96 -16.85
CA ALA A 66 8.78 -1.51 -17.53
C ALA A 66 9.52 -2.60 -16.71
N GLU A 67 9.25 -2.67 -15.40
CA GLU A 67 9.99 -3.50 -14.45
C GLU A 67 9.19 -4.75 -14.06
N ASN A 68 8.87 -5.62 -15.02
CA ASN A 68 7.87 -6.68 -14.84
C ASN A 68 8.09 -7.58 -13.62
N PHE A 69 9.34 -8.00 -13.34
CA PHE A 69 9.62 -8.90 -12.21
C PHE A 69 9.61 -8.17 -10.87
N ALA A 70 10.25 -7.00 -10.79
CA ALA A 70 10.25 -6.18 -9.57
C ALA A 70 8.82 -5.72 -9.24
N LYS A 71 8.04 -5.37 -10.25
CA LYS A 71 6.62 -5.03 -10.10
C LYS A 71 5.81 -6.17 -9.51
N ILE A 72 6.01 -7.41 -9.97
CA ILE A 72 5.27 -8.56 -9.44
C ILE A 72 5.59 -8.79 -7.95
N GLU A 73 6.84 -8.58 -7.56
CA GLU A 73 7.30 -8.74 -6.19
C GLU A 73 6.78 -7.61 -5.27
N GLU A 74 6.85 -6.37 -5.75
CA GLU A 74 6.61 -5.18 -4.93
C GLU A 74 5.15 -4.70 -4.95
N ASP A 75 4.38 -4.92 -6.04
CA ASP A 75 2.99 -4.47 -6.15
C ASP A 75 2.11 -4.94 -4.98
N PRO A 76 2.14 -6.23 -4.59
CA PRO A 76 1.33 -6.71 -3.47
C PRO A 76 1.66 -6.03 -2.15
N ASN A 77 2.90 -5.56 -1.96
CA ASN A 77 3.35 -4.93 -0.72
C ASN A 77 2.87 -3.48 -0.57
N HIS A 78 2.11 -2.92 -1.52
CA HIS A 78 1.64 -1.52 -1.49
C HIS A 78 0.16 -1.37 -1.07
N GLY A 79 -0.49 -2.46 -0.64
CA GLY A 79 -1.90 -2.39 -0.25
C GLY A 79 -2.37 -3.55 0.61
N TRP A 80 -3.59 -3.42 1.13
CA TRP A 80 -4.28 -4.42 1.93
C TRP A 80 -5.80 -4.27 1.80
N PHE A 81 -6.38 -4.96 0.82
CA PHE A 81 -7.79 -4.83 0.44
C PHE A 81 -8.66 -5.82 1.24
N ARG A 82 -8.95 -5.48 2.49
CA ARG A 82 -9.60 -6.36 3.48
C ARG A 82 -10.90 -6.99 3.02
N GLU A 83 -11.67 -6.26 2.23
CA GLU A 83 -12.95 -6.68 1.68
C GLU A 83 -12.78 -7.89 0.74
N GLN A 84 -11.63 -8.00 0.07
CA GLN A 84 -11.34 -9.03 -0.94
C GLN A 84 -10.94 -10.38 -0.32
N PHE A 85 -10.65 -10.45 0.99
CA PHE A 85 -10.30 -11.69 1.69
C PHE A 85 -11.09 -11.89 2.99
N THR A 86 -12.31 -11.36 3.05
CA THR A 86 -13.20 -11.49 4.22
C THR A 86 -13.52 -12.94 4.61
N PHE A 87 -13.33 -13.90 3.70
CA PHE A 87 -13.45 -15.34 3.95
C PHE A 87 -12.33 -15.90 4.83
N VAL A 88 -11.19 -15.21 4.94
CA VAL A 88 -10.03 -15.66 5.74
C VAL A 88 -10.22 -15.23 7.20
N LYS A 89 -10.60 -16.18 8.07
CA LYS A 89 -10.74 -15.96 9.52
C LYS A 89 -10.22 -17.16 10.32
N PRO A 90 -9.28 -16.99 11.26
CA PRO A 90 -8.51 -15.75 11.51
C PRO A 90 -7.57 -15.42 10.33
N ILE A 91 -7.12 -14.17 10.24
CA ILE A 91 -6.05 -13.77 9.30
C ILE A 91 -4.75 -14.47 9.76
N PRO A 92 -4.10 -15.30 8.92
CA PRO A 92 -2.86 -15.97 9.29
C PRO A 92 -1.75 -14.99 9.62
N ARG A 93 -0.83 -15.36 10.51
CA ARG A 93 0.36 -14.56 10.80
C ARG A 93 1.43 -14.69 9.71
N SER A 94 1.51 -15.85 9.08
CA SER A 94 2.44 -16.10 7.97
C SER A 94 1.84 -15.62 6.65
N ARG A 95 2.63 -14.87 5.88
CA ARG A 95 2.32 -14.51 4.50
C ARG A 95 2.02 -15.74 3.64
N TYR A 96 2.80 -16.80 3.80
CA TYR A 96 2.64 -18.02 3.02
C TYR A 96 1.34 -18.76 3.36
N GLU A 97 0.97 -18.80 4.64
CA GLU A 97 -0.34 -19.35 5.05
C GLU A 97 -1.50 -18.56 4.44
N PHE A 98 -1.38 -17.22 4.40
CA PHE A 98 -2.35 -16.36 3.74
C PHE A 98 -2.46 -16.64 2.24
N VAL A 99 -1.33 -16.72 1.52
CA VAL A 99 -1.31 -17.04 0.08
C VAL A 99 -1.96 -18.40 -0.20
N ILE A 100 -1.68 -19.42 0.63
CA ILE A 100 -2.30 -20.74 0.51
C ILE A 100 -3.82 -20.65 0.75
N ALA A 101 -4.27 -19.85 1.73
CA ALA A 101 -5.70 -19.66 1.99
C ALA A 101 -6.40 -18.97 0.80
N LEU A 102 -5.79 -17.95 0.19
CA LEU A 102 -6.31 -17.32 -1.03
C LEU A 102 -6.45 -18.33 -2.17
N TYR A 103 -5.41 -19.13 -2.42
CA TYR A 103 -5.43 -20.13 -3.48
C TYR A 103 -6.49 -21.22 -3.25
N LYS A 104 -6.64 -21.70 -2.01
CA LYS A 104 -7.70 -22.65 -1.65
C LYS A 104 -9.08 -22.08 -1.94
N HIS A 105 -9.32 -20.81 -1.61
CA HIS A 105 -10.61 -20.18 -1.90
C HIS A 105 -10.82 -19.98 -3.41
N TYR A 106 -9.80 -19.52 -4.14
CA TYR A 106 -9.83 -19.44 -5.60
C TYR A 106 -10.31 -20.75 -6.23
N GLU A 107 -9.74 -21.89 -5.82
CA GLU A 107 -10.13 -23.21 -6.32
C GLU A 107 -11.61 -23.54 -6.06
N THR A 108 -12.19 -23.04 -4.97
CA THR A 108 -13.62 -23.26 -4.66
C THR A 108 -14.58 -22.43 -5.52
N ILE A 109 -14.12 -21.30 -6.07
CA ILE A 109 -14.98 -20.34 -6.77
C ILE A 109 -14.65 -20.16 -8.25
N LYS A 110 -13.53 -20.69 -8.75
CA LYS A 110 -13.06 -20.44 -10.13
C LYS A 110 -14.08 -20.76 -11.22
N ASP A 111 -14.90 -21.80 -11.00
CA ASP A 111 -15.90 -22.24 -11.98
C ASP A 111 -17.28 -21.58 -11.74
N SER A 112 -17.62 -21.26 -10.49
CA SER A 112 -18.94 -20.74 -10.09
C SER A 112 -19.01 -19.21 -10.08
N ASP A 113 -17.91 -18.53 -9.77
CA ASP A 113 -17.74 -17.08 -9.79
C ASP A 113 -16.34 -16.70 -10.31
N PRO A 114 -16.12 -16.82 -11.63
CA PRO A 114 -14.82 -16.53 -12.25
C PRO A 114 -14.40 -15.06 -12.09
N ALA A 115 -15.36 -14.13 -11.96
CA ALA A 115 -15.08 -12.71 -11.81
C ALA A 115 -14.46 -12.39 -10.44
N THR A 116 -14.98 -13.01 -9.37
CA THR A 116 -14.37 -12.90 -8.05
C THR A 116 -13.05 -13.68 -7.98
N ALA A 117 -13.02 -14.88 -8.56
CA ALA A 117 -11.80 -15.71 -8.61
C ALA A 117 -10.61 -14.97 -9.23
N ALA A 118 -10.82 -14.21 -10.30
CA ALA A 118 -9.78 -13.40 -10.95
C ALA A 118 -9.12 -12.36 -10.02
N ARG A 119 -9.79 -11.99 -8.92
CA ARG A 119 -9.31 -11.06 -7.88
C ARG A 119 -8.93 -11.76 -6.57
N THR A 120 -9.06 -13.07 -6.47
CA THR A 120 -8.64 -13.85 -5.29
C THR A 120 -7.17 -14.23 -5.37
N ASN A 121 -6.29 -13.23 -5.36
CA ASN A 121 -4.83 -13.39 -5.38
C ASN A 121 -4.14 -12.16 -4.80
N VAL A 122 -2.84 -12.30 -4.52
CA VAL A 122 -2.03 -11.28 -3.84
C VAL A 122 -2.05 -9.91 -4.51
N ARG A 123 -2.21 -9.83 -5.83
CA ARG A 123 -2.27 -8.56 -6.56
C ARG A 123 -3.50 -7.74 -6.19
N TRP A 124 -4.59 -8.39 -5.81
CA TRP A 124 -5.89 -7.76 -5.55
C TRP A 124 -6.30 -7.81 -4.07
N THR A 125 -5.59 -8.58 -3.25
CA THR A 125 -5.78 -8.62 -1.79
C THR A 125 -4.70 -7.85 -1.04
N GLY A 126 -3.49 -7.78 -1.59
CA GLY A 126 -2.33 -7.14 -0.97
C GLY A 126 -1.67 -7.98 0.14
N THR A 127 -0.43 -7.61 0.48
CA THR A 127 0.43 -8.26 1.48
C THR A 127 1.20 -7.25 2.36
N LEU A 128 0.92 -5.94 2.24
CA LEU A 128 1.65 -4.87 2.94
C LEU A 128 1.90 -5.16 4.44
N PRO A 129 0.93 -5.61 5.26
CA PRO A 129 1.17 -5.84 6.69
C PRO A 129 2.17 -6.97 6.96
N TYR A 130 2.24 -7.98 6.09
CA TYR A 130 3.24 -9.03 6.20
C TYR A 130 4.63 -8.50 5.85
N ALA A 131 4.73 -7.72 4.77
CA ALA A 131 6.00 -7.11 4.36
C ALA A 131 6.57 -6.19 5.44
N ALA A 132 5.70 -5.38 6.08
CA ALA A 132 6.10 -4.48 7.16
C ALA A 132 6.66 -5.22 8.39
N ILE A 133 6.07 -6.36 8.76
CA ILE A 133 6.51 -7.16 9.92
C ILE A 133 7.80 -7.92 9.60
N GLU A 134 7.86 -8.56 8.42
CA GLU A 134 9.02 -9.36 8.01
C GLU A 134 10.30 -8.54 7.80
N ALA A 135 10.19 -7.22 7.61
CA ALA A 135 11.33 -6.32 7.56
C ALA A 135 11.79 -5.83 8.96
N TYR A 136 10.97 -6.03 10.00
CA TYR A 136 11.22 -5.56 11.35
C TYR A 136 11.77 -6.66 12.29
N ASP A 137 11.23 -7.88 12.19
CA ASP A 137 11.66 -9.06 12.97
C ASP A 137 12.85 -9.79 12.32
#